data_AF-A0A6B3W6C4-F1
#
_entry.id   AF-A0A6B3W6C4-F1
#
_cell.length_a   1.000
_cell.length_b   1.000
_cell.length_c   1.000
_cell.angle_alpha   90.00
_cell.angle_beta   90.00
_cell.angle_gamma   90.00
#
_symmetry.space_group_name_H-M   'P 1'
#
loop_
_entity.id
_entity.type
_entity.pdbx_description
1 polymer ?
#
loop_
_entity_poly.entity_id
_entity_poly.type
_entity_poly.pdbx_seq_one_letter_code
_entity_poly.pdbx_strand_id
1 'polypeptide(L)'
;MTTTRIHSTRTPAFVEFQASPGHRRPVAAPSNVDVAVIGHSGQVGSALLARLDRTTEAPELPGLQLREGINRSRHLLVGDGSVNQQDRNPGTLSGLGARLLAGGRPAVIVDCTADATLPRHYPEWLRAGIGVVTPNKHGFSGDPELYRSIMQAARKGRAPLNYSATVGAGLPVIDTLKRLRRAGVKPAAITAAVSGTLSHVFTRLSAGQPLSEAVADARHRGFTEPDPLEDLSGRDVARKLVIMLREAGLSQVRVELEPVVPDAWAAALPGQVDTIEALREKDAGWREKIVEAQRDERVWTYLARFDGRTARVGPVEVSRDSAFAGLAGSGNRISIESAEGEAIDIHGPGAGVDVTATAVLADLVDAAFLLTRKG
;
A
#
# COMPACT_ATOMS: atom_id res chain seq x y z
N MET A 1 20.49 2.61 39.33
CA MET A 1 19.24 2.10 39.91
C MET A 1 18.19 3.18 39.73
N THR A 2 17.27 3.00 38.78
CA THR A 2 16.22 3.99 38.50
C THR A 2 14.91 3.39 38.97
N THR A 3 14.33 3.97 40.02
CA THR A 3 13.08 3.48 40.62
C THR A 3 11.93 4.30 40.09
N THR A 4 11.10 3.71 39.22
CA THR A 4 9.81 4.29 38.84
C THR A 4 8.80 3.98 39.95
N ARG A 5 8.26 5.02 40.60
CA ARG A 5 7.19 4.88 41.60
C ARG A 5 5.85 5.22 40.98
N ILE A 6 4.88 4.32 41.07
CA ILE A 6 3.46 4.58 40.78
C ILE A 6 2.72 4.48 42.13
N HIS A 7 2.04 5.56 42.52
CA HIS A 7 1.26 5.61 43.76
C HIS A 7 -0.15 5.04 43.53
N SER A 8 -0.51 4.00 44.29
CA SER A 8 -1.89 3.53 44.47
C SER A 8 -2.26 3.61 45.96
N THR A 9 -3.44 4.13 46.28
CA THR A 9 -3.87 4.60 47.61
C THR A 9 -4.50 3.52 48.51
N ARG A 10 -4.12 2.25 48.38
CA ARG A 10 -4.54 1.20 49.33
C ARG A 10 -3.37 0.31 49.74
N THR A 11 -2.99 0.43 51.01
CA THR A 11 -2.14 -0.44 51.85
C THR A 11 -0.98 -1.19 51.17
N PRO A 12 0.28 -0.76 51.33
CA PRO A 12 1.40 -1.41 50.68
C PRO A 12 1.95 -2.55 51.55
N ALA A 13 1.58 -3.79 51.22
CA ALA A 13 2.43 -4.93 51.53
C ALA A 13 3.46 -5.03 50.39
N PHE A 14 4.70 -4.60 50.64
CA PHE A 14 5.77 -4.75 49.68
C PHE A 14 6.24 -6.21 49.68
N VAL A 15 5.95 -6.94 48.62
CA VAL A 15 6.62 -8.21 48.34
C VAL A 15 7.98 -7.86 47.73
N GLU A 16 9.03 -8.06 48.51
CA GLU A 16 10.41 -7.93 48.06
C GLU A 16 10.75 -9.14 47.19
N PHE A 17 10.68 -8.98 45.86
CA PHE A 17 11.20 -10.00 44.95
C PHE A 17 12.73 -9.95 44.98
N GLN A 18 13.34 -10.88 45.71
CA GLN A 18 14.73 -11.21 45.46
C GLN A 18 14.83 -11.80 44.05
N ALA A 19 15.43 -11.05 43.13
CA ALA A 19 15.81 -11.57 41.84
C ALA A 19 16.80 -12.72 42.09
N SER A 20 16.33 -13.96 41.96
CA SER A 20 17.24 -15.09 41.77
C SER A 20 18.15 -14.75 40.58
N PRO A 21 19.44 -15.15 40.58
CA PRO A 21 20.28 -15.01 39.39
C PRO A 21 19.71 -15.93 38.32
N GLY A 22 18.72 -15.42 37.59
CA GLY A 22 18.09 -16.10 36.48
C GLY A 22 19.20 -16.39 35.49
N HIS A 23 19.35 -17.66 35.13
CA HIS A 23 20.06 -18.03 33.92
C HIS A 23 19.51 -17.12 32.81
N ARG A 24 20.32 -16.17 32.33
CA ARG A 24 20.02 -15.50 31.08
C ARG A 24 19.97 -16.63 30.06
N ARG A 25 18.77 -17.05 29.67
CA ARG A 25 18.61 -17.84 28.45
C ARG A 25 19.39 -17.06 27.40
N PRO A 26 20.38 -17.66 26.72
CA PRO A 26 21.01 -16.98 25.60
C PRO A 26 19.88 -16.53 24.69
N VAL A 27 19.81 -15.22 24.42
CA VAL A 27 18.94 -14.72 23.36
C VAL A 27 19.41 -15.47 22.13
N ALA A 28 18.54 -16.33 21.58
CA ALA A 28 18.86 -17.06 20.36
C ALA A 28 19.36 -16.02 19.35
N ALA A 29 20.53 -16.28 18.74
CA ALA A 29 21.06 -15.37 17.73
C ALA A 29 19.96 -15.09 16.70
N PRO A 30 19.71 -13.82 16.31
CA PRO A 30 18.65 -13.52 15.36
C PRO A 30 18.87 -14.34 14.10
N SER A 31 17.96 -15.27 13.83
CA SER A 31 18.09 -16.18 12.69
C SER A 31 17.95 -15.37 11.40
N ASN A 32 18.89 -15.54 10.48
CA ASN A 32 18.86 -14.86 9.20
C ASN A 32 17.67 -15.32 8.35
N VAL A 33 17.02 -14.37 7.67
CA VAL A 33 15.93 -14.59 6.72
C VAL A 33 16.44 -14.25 5.32
N ASP A 34 16.29 -15.19 4.40
CA ASP A 34 16.66 -15.01 3.00
C ASP A 34 15.59 -14.17 2.27
N VAL A 35 16.03 -13.20 1.48
CA VAL A 35 15.15 -12.23 0.80
C VAL A 35 15.37 -12.32 -0.70
N ALA A 36 14.28 -12.46 -1.46
CA ALA A 36 14.28 -12.27 -2.91
C ALA A 36 13.48 -11.02 -3.27
N VAL A 37 14.04 -10.13 -4.07
CA VAL A 37 13.36 -8.89 -4.51
C VAL A 37 13.04 -8.98 -6.00
N ILE A 38 11.75 -8.98 -6.33
CA ILE A 38 11.26 -8.88 -7.72
C ILE A 38 10.95 -7.41 -8.00
N GLY A 39 11.43 -6.88 -9.12
CA GLY A 39 11.46 -5.45 -9.39
C GLY A 39 12.65 -4.73 -8.74
N HIS A 40 13.75 -5.43 -8.46
CA HIS A 40 14.90 -4.91 -7.69
C HIS A 40 15.55 -3.63 -8.24
N SER A 41 15.43 -3.38 -9.55
CA SER A 41 15.95 -2.18 -10.22
C SER A 41 14.88 -1.12 -10.50
N GLY A 42 13.62 -1.36 -10.13
CA GLY A 42 12.54 -0.37 -10.20
C GLY A 42 12.65 0.64 -9.05
N GLN A 43 11.90 1.73 -9.11
CA GLN A 43 11.99 2.83 -8.14
C GLN A 43 11.87 2.35 -6.68
N VAL A 44 10.81 1.60 -6.35
CA VAL A 44 10.59 1.08 -4.99
C VAL A 44 11.60 -0.01 -4.63
N GLY A 45 11.91 -0.91 -5.57
CA GLY A 45 12.86 -2.00 -5.34
C GLY A 45 14.27 -1.52 -5.04
N SER A 46 14.80 -0.56 -5.81
CA SER A 46 16.13 0.00 -5.57
C SER A 46 16.17 0.80 -4.26
N ALA A 47 15.12 1.57 -3.97
CA ALA A 47 14.99 2.30 -2.71
C ALA A 47 14.88 1.37 -1.48
N LEU A 48 14.26 0.19 -1.62
CA LEU A 48 14.26 -0.86 -0.61
C LEU A 48 15.66 -1.45 -0.42
N LEU A 49 16.34 -1.83 -1.50
CA LEU A 49 17.68 -2.41 -1.44
C LEU A 49 18.67 -1.47 -0.73
N ALA A 50 18.65 -0.18 -1.07
CA ALA A 50 19.48 0.83 -0.42
C ALA A 50 19.20 0.99 1.10
N ARG A 51 18.06 0.50 1.60
CA ARG A 51 17.70 0.48 3.02
C ARG A 51 18.04 -0.85 3.70
N LEU A 52 17.99 -1.97 2.98
CA LEU A 52 18.34 -3.29 3.52
C LEU A 52 19.78 -3.30 4.05
N ASP A 53 20.70 -2.66 3.34
CA ASP A 53 22.10 -2.58 3.77
C ASP A 53 22.23 -1.90 5.15
N ARG A 54 21.38 -0.91 5.44
CA ARG A 54 21.37 -0.17 6.72
C ARG A 54 20.72 -0.92 7.87
N THR A 55 19.82 -1.87 7.62
CA THR A 55 19.20 -2.68 8.69
C THR A 55 20.18 -3.63 9.37
N THR A 56 21.37 -3.86 8.81
CA THR A 56 22.42 -4.69 9.41
C THR A 56 23.03 -4.07 10.68
N GLU A 57 22.77 -2.79 10.96
CA GLU A 57 23.32 -2.06 12.11
C GLU A 57 22.44 -2.11 13.37
N ALA A 58 21.24 -2.69 13.29
CA ALA A 58 20.29 -2.78 14.40
C ALA A 58 20.21 -4.23 14.94
N PRO A 59 20.97 -4.58 16.01
CA PRO A 59 21.12 -5.97 16.48
C PRO A 59 19.83 -6.61 17.00
N GLU A 60 18.80 -5.82 17.31
CA GLU A 60 17.47 -6.27 17.72
C GLU A 60 16.59 -6.74 16.55
N LEU A 61 16.96 -6.43 15.30
CA LEU A 61 16.22 -6.80 14.11
C LEU A 61 16.65 -8.18 13.57
N PRO A 62 15.77 -8.92 12.86
CA PRO A 62 16.16 -10.12 12.14
C PRO A 62 17.18 -9.78 11.05
N GLY A 63 18.21 -10.62 10.88
CA GLY A 63 19.16 -10.46 9.78
C GLY A 63 18.49 -10.71 8.43
N LEU A 64 18.40 -9.70 7.58
CA LEU A 64 17.81 -9.80 6.24
C LEU A 64 18.93 -9.98 5.19
N GLN A 65 18.94 -11.10 4.46
CA GLN A 65 19.99 -11.40 3.48
C GLN A 65 19.41 -11.47 2.08
N LEU A 66 19.79 -10.52 1.21
CA LEU A 66 19.44 -10.59 -0.20
C LEU A 66 20.08 -11.83 -0.83
N ARG A 67 19.26 -12.68 -1.45
CA ARG A 67 19.68 -13.87 -2.20
C ARG A 67 19.42 -13.77 -3.69
N GLU A 68 18.30 -13.15 -4.06
CA GLU A 68 17.94 -12.99 -5.47
C GLU A 68 17.37 -11.61 -5.76
N GLY A 69 17.79 -11.02 -6.89
CA GLY A 69 17.17 -9.82 -7.46
C GLY A 69 16.64 -10.13 -8.85
N ILE A 70 15.35 -9.94 -9.12
CA ILE A 70 14.73 -10.32 -10.39
C ILE A 70 14.05 -9.10 -11.02
N ASN A 71 14.29 -8.82 -12.31
CA ASN A 71 13.54 -7.79 -13.04
C ASN A 71 12.98 -8.36 -14.37
N ARG A 72 12.68 -7.54 -15.37
CA ARG A 72 12.15 -8.00 -16.66
C ARG A 72 13.15 -8.83 -17.48
N SER A 73 14.44 -8.51 -17.42
CA SER A 73 15.47 -9.14 -18.27
C SER A 73 16.66 -9.71 -17.50
N ARG A 74 16.84 -9.34 -16.23
CA ARG A 74 17.98 -9.67 -15.38
C ARG A 74 17.54 -10.48 -14.17
N HIS A 75 18.43 -11.36 -13.76
CA HIS A 75 18.35 -12.14 -12.54
C HIS A 75 19.72 -12.09 -11.85
N LEU A 76 19.75 -11.55 -10.64
CA LEU A 76 20.90 -11.49 -9.75
C LEU A 76 20.81 -12.66 -8.78
N LEU A 77 21.90 -13.42 -8.66
CA LEU A 77 22.12 -14.41 -7.62
C LEU A 77 23.20 -13.86 -6.68
N VAL A 78 22.86 -13.75 -5.40
CA VAL A 78 23.72 -13.15 -4.38
C VAL A 78 24.19 -14.24 -3.42
N GLY A 79 25.49 -14.50 -3.45
CA GLY A 79 26.19 -15.44 -2.58
C GLY A 79 27.15 -14.70 -1.63
N ASP A 80 27.92 -15.47 -0.86
CA ASP A 80 28.86 -14.92 0.12
C ASP A 80 29.94 -14.08 -0.58
N GLY A 81 29.73 -12.75 -0.60
CA GLY A 81 30.64 -11.76 -1.18
C GLY A 81 30.62 -11.64 -2.71
N SER A 82 29.70 -12.32 -3.41
CA SER A 82 29.62 -12.22 -4.88
C SER A 82 28.18 -12.02 -5.39
N VAL A 83 28.06 -11.26 -6.47
CA VAL A 83 26.81 -11.05 -7.20
C VAL A 83 27.01 -11.57 -8.62
N ASN A 84 26.31 -12.64 -8.98
CA ASN A 84 26.28 -13.16 -10.33
C ASN A 84 25.02 -12.66 -11.05
N GLN A 85 25.21 -11.98 -12.18
CA GLN A 85 24.11 -11.53 -13.03
C GLN A 85 23.96 -12.47 -14.22
N GLN A 86 22.73 -12.94 -14.43
CA GLN A 86 22.33 -13.73 -15.59
C GLN A 86 21.04 -13.19 -16.21
N ASP A 87 20.72 -13.65 -17.42
CA ASP A 87 19.46 -13.31 -18.07
C ASP A 87 18.27 -14.02 -17.42
N ARG A 88 17.16 -13.31 -17.30
CA ARG A 88 15.90 -13.88 -16.85
C ARG A 88 15.39 -14.88 -17.90
N ASN A 89 15.17 -16.11 -17.47
CA ASN A 89 14.52 -17.15 -18.26
C ASN A 89 13.16 -17.58 -17.66
N PRO A 90 12.33 -18.36 -18.37
CA PRO A 90 11.01 -18.81 -17.86
C PRO A 90 11.06 -19.54 -16.51
N GLY A 91 12.15 -20.26 -16.22
CA GLY A 91 12.39 -20.96 -14.95
C GLY A 91 12.71 -20.06 -13.76
N THR A 92 12.96 -18.77 -14.00
CA THR A 92 13.38 -17.82 -12.94
C THR A 92 12.32 -17.70 -11.87
N LEU A 93 11.06 -17.44 -12.24
CA LEU A 93 9.98 -17.28 -11.27
C LEU A 93 9.41 -18.61 -10.77
N SER A 94 9.24 -19.60 -11.65
CA SER A 94 8.70 -20.91 -11.25
C SER A 94 9.66 -21.69 -10.34
N GLY A 95 10.97 -21.54 -10.53
CA GLY A 95 11.97 -22.17 -9.66
C GLY A 95 12.30 -21.39 -8.39
N LEU A 96 11.81 -20.15 -8.23
CA LEU A 96 12.22 -19.25 -7.14
C LEU A 96 11.95 -19.86 -5.75
N GLY A 97 10.75 -20.42 -5.54
CA GLY A 97 10.40 -21.01 -4.26
C GLY A 97 11.31 -22.18 -3.88
N ALA A 98 11.58 -23.08 -4.84
CA ALA A 98 12.47 -24.22 -4.63
C ALA A 98 13.91 -23.79 -4.31
N ARG A 99 14.44 -22.78 -5.00
CA ARG A 99 15.80 -22.24 -4.74
C ARG A 99 15.92 -21.64 -3.35
N LEU A 100 14.92 -20.85 -2.91
CA LEU A 100 14.92 -20.27 -1.57
C LEU A 100 14.84 -21.34 -0.47
N LEU A 101 14.00 -22.37 -0.65
CA LEU A 101 13.89 -23.47 0.32
C LEU A 101 15.16 -24.33 0.40
N ALA A 102 15.88 -24.50 -0.71
CA ALA A 102 17.15 -25.22 -0.72
C ALA A 102 18.22 -24.58 0.19
N GLY A 103 18.10 -23.28 0.49
CA GLY A 103 18.96 -22.57 1.43
C GLY A 103 18.78 -22.98 2.90
N GLY A 104 17.71 -23.71 3.23
CA GLY A 104 17.45 -24.23 4.59
C GLY A 104 17.12 -23.15 5.63
N ARG A 105 16.85 -21.92 5.19
CA ARG A 105 16.50 -20.77 6.05
C ARG A 105 15.08 -20.29 5.74
N PRO A 106 14.42 -19.60 6.70
CA PRO A 106 13.18 -18.92 6.38
C PRO A 106 13.40 -17.89 5.28
N ALA A 107 12.41 -17.73 4.39
CA ALA A 107 12.54 -16.84 3.24
C ALA A 107 11.32 -15.95 3.04
N VAL A 108 11.56 -14.76 2.49
CA VAL A 108 10.53 -13.80 2.09
C VAL A 108 10.78 -13.34 0.66
N ILE A 109 9.75 -13.38 -0.17
CA ILE A 109 9.74 -12.78 -1.51
C ILE A 109 9.08 -11.41 -1.42
N VAL A 110 9.80 -10.39 -1.88
CA VAL A 110 9.32 -9.02 -1.97
C VAL A 110 9.01 -8.69 -3.43
N ASP A 111 7.72 -8.57 -3.77
CA ASP A 111 7.31 -8.11 -5.10
C ASP A 111 7.16 -6.59 -5.07
N CYS A 112 8.09 -5.84 -5.67
CA CYS A 112 8.06 -4.39 -5.83
C CYS A 112 7.59 -3.94 -7.22
N THR A 113 6.83 -4.78 -7.93
CA THR A 113 6.33 -4.50 -9.29
C THR A 113 4.88 -4.02 -9.30
N ALA A 114 4.44 -3.53 -10.46
CA ALA A 114 3.03 -3.33 -10.79
C ALA A 114 2.53 -4.40 -11.79
N ASP A 115 3.19 -5.56 -11.85
CA ASP A 115 2.82 -6.64 -12.77
C ASP A 115 1.52 -7.32 -12.30
N ALA A 116 0.47 -7.27 -13.14
CA ALA A 116 -0.82 -7.85 -12.81
C ALA A 116 -0.83 -9.40 -12.82
N THR A 117 0.19 -10.02 -13.44
CA THR A 117 0.30 -11.48 -13.56
C THR A 117 1.08 -12.10 -12.42
N LEU A 118 2.04 -11.38 -11.85
CA LEU A 118 2.94 -11.87 -10.81
C LEU A 118 2.24 -12.39 -9.55
N PRO A 119 1.13 -11.77 -9.05
CA PRO A 119 0.39 -12.29 -7.90
C PRO A 119 -0.15 -13.72 -8.07
N ARG A 120 -0.23 -14.25 -9.31
CA ARG A 120 -0.63 -15.65 -9.57
C ARG A 120 0.36 -16.66 -9.02
N HIS A 121 1.62 -16.27 -8.78
CA HIS A 121 2.64 -17.12 -8.16
C HIS A 121 2.56 -17.13 -6.63
N TYR A 122 1.99 -16.09 -6.00
CA TYR A 122 1.98 -15.99 -4.55
C TYR A 122 1.37 -17.20 -3.83
N PRO A 123 0.26 -17.81 -4.29
CA PRO A 123 -0.32 -18.95 -3.60
C PRO A 123 0.62 -20.16 -3.52
N GLU A 124 1.51 -20.34 -4.49
CA GLU A 124 2.52 -21.40 -4.47
C GLU A 124 3.55 -21.14 -3.36
N TRP A 125 4.16 -19.95 -3.37
CA TRP A 125 5.17 -19.56 -2.40
C TRP A 125 4.64 -19.57 -0.96
N LEU A 126 3.45 -19.00 -0.75
CA LEU A 126 2.80 -18.93 0.56
C LEU A 126 2.45 -20.32 1.11
N ARG A 127 2.00 -21.27 0.28
CA ARG A 127 1.74 -22.66 0.72
C ARG A 127 3.02 -23.37 1.13
N ALA A 128 4.13 -23.04 0.50
CA ALA A 128 5.45 -23.58 0.82
C ALA A 128 6.07 -22.97 2.09
N GLY A 129 5.38 -22.04 2.76
CA GLY A 129 5.86 -21.38 3.98
C GLY A 129 6.71 -20.13 3.73
N ILE A 130 6.91 -19.75 2.46
CA ILE A 130 7.69 -18.57 2.06
C ILE A 130 6.81 -17.33 2.24
N GLY A 131 7.32 -16.33 2.96
CA GLY A 131 6.64 -15.06 3.16
C GLY A 131 6.51 -14.26 1.87
N VAL A 132 5.45 -13.44 1.76
CA VAL A 132 5.29 -12.49 0.65
C VAL A 132 5.04 -11.08 1.19
N VAL A 133 5.82 -10.13 0.70
CA VAL A 133 5.69 -8.69 0.98
C VAL A 133 5.49 -7.95 -0.34
N THR A 134 4.53 -7.03 -0.44
CA THR A 134 4.32 -6.33 -1.71
C THR A 134 3.51 -5.02 -1.62
N PRO A 135 3.87 -3.96 -2.39
CA PRO A 135 2.97 -2.85 -2.70
C PRO A 135 2.05 -3.13 -3.90
N ASN A 136 2.14 -4.31 -4.53
CA ASN A 136 1.38 -4.66 -5.73
C ASN A 136 -0.11 -4.89 -5.39
N LYS A 137 -0.96 -4.00 -5.90
CA LYS A 137 -2.41 -4.00 -5.65
C LYS A 137 -3.14 -5.14 -6.36
N HIS A 138 -2.60 -5.67 -7.47
CA HIS A 138 -3.36 -6.53 -8.38
C HIS A 138 -3.86 -7.82 -7.74
N GLY A 139 -3.07 -8.44 -6.85
CA GLY A 139 -3.48 -9.64 -6.10
C GLY A 139 -4.62 -9.39 -5.10
N PHE A 140 -4.82 -8.13 -4.69
CA PHE A 140 -5.74 -7.74 -3.62
C PHE A 140 -6.93 -6.94 -4.11
N SER A 141 -6.86 -6.33 -5.30
CA SER A 141 -7.96 -5.57 -5.90
C SER A 141 -8.59 -6.25 -7.12
N GLY A 142 -7.89 -7.22 -7.72
CA GLY A 142 -8.31 -7.87 -8.96
C GLY A 142 -9.28 -9.03 -8.72
N ASP A 143 -9.07 -10.12 -9.46
CA ASP A 143 -9.87 -11.34 -9.43
C ASP A 143 -10.18 -11.83 -7.97
N PRO A 144 -11.47 -11.95 -7.60
CA PRO A 144 -11.89 -12.48 -6.31
C PRO A 144 -11.39 -13.90 -6.00
N GLU A 145 -11.20 -14.75 -7.01
CA GLU A 145 -10.66 -16.10 -6.83
C GLU A 145 -9.18 -16.08 -6.48
N LEU A 146 -8.40 -15.30 -7.23
CA LEU A 146 -6.99 -15.08 -6.91
C LEU A 146 -6.80 -14.52 -5.50
N TYR A 147 -7.57 -13.50 -5.10
CA TYR A 147 -7.52 -12.95 -3.73
C TYR A 147 -7.79 -14.04 -2.69
N ARG A 148 -8.87 -14.81 -2.84
CA ARG A 148 -9.19 -15.92 -1.92
C ARG A 148 -8.08 -16.96 -1.87
N SER A 149 -7.50 -17.31 -3.01
CA SER A 149 -6.40 -18.26 -3.13
C SER A 149 -5.16 -17.79 -2.39
N ILE A 150 -4.77 -16.52 -2.54
CA ILE A 150 -3.65 -15.88 -1.82
C ILE A 150 -3.90 -15.92 -0.32
N MET A 151 -5.09 -15.47 0.14
CA MET A 151 -5.42 -15.43 1.57
C MET A 151 -5.51 -16.83 2.18
N GLN A 152 -5.97 -17.84 1.44
CA GLN A 152 -6.01 -19.22 1.91
C GLN A 152 -4.61 -19.84 1.96
N ALA A 153 -3.76 -19.56 0.97
CA ALA A 153 -2.40 -20.05 0.90
C ALA A 153 -1.57 -19.55 2.10
N ALA A 154 -1.63 -18.25 2.41
CA ALA A 154 -0.97 -17.67 3.58
C ALA A 154 -1.38 -18.36 4.88
N ARG A 155 -2.68 -18.62 5.07
CA ARG A 155 -3.19 -19.34 6.25
C ARG A 155 -2.70 -20.79 6.32
N LYS A 156 -2.78 -21.53 5.20
CA LYS A 156 -2.41 -22.96 5.14
C LYS A 156 -0.91 -23.17 5.34
N GLY A 157 -0.07 -22.41 4.66
CA GLY A 157 1.38 -22.48 4.82
C GLY A 157 1.89 -21.77 6.07
N ARG A 158 1.00 -21.11 6.83
CA ARG A 158 1.35 -20.25 7.97
C ARG A 158 2.40 -19.21 7.60
N ALA A 159 2.46 -18.77 6.35
CA ALA A 159 3.43 -17.81 5.84
C ALA A 159 2.95 -16.38 6.10
N PRO A 160 3.85 -15.43 6.42
CA PRO A 160 3.49 -14.02 6.51
C PRO A 160 3.11 -13.49 5.13
N LEU A 161 2.08 -12.64 5.11
CA LEU A 161 1.59 -11.96 3.92
C LEU A 161 1.32 -10.51 4.28
N ASN A 162 2.23 -9.64 3.85
CA ASN A 162 2.22 -8.23 4.18
C ASN A 162 2.12 -7.39 2.90
N TYR A 163 1.25 -6.39 2.94
CA TYR A 163 0.89 -5.58 1.77
C TYR A 163 0.33 -4.22 2.21
N SER A 164 0.85 -3.68 3.32
CA SER A 164 0.39 -2.41 3.90
C SER A 164 0.55 -1.27 2.89
N ALA A 165 1.63 -1.31 2.11
CA ALA A 165 1.97 -0.34 1.07
C ALA A 165 1.01 -0.28 -0.12
N THR A 166 0.03 -1.19 -0.23
CA THR A 166 -0.96 -1.19 -1.33
C THR A 166 -1.96 -0.02 -1.24
N VAL A 167 -2.23 0.51 -0.05
CA VAL A 167 -3.14 1.63 0.19
C VAL A 167 -2.49 2.61 1.17
N GLY A 168 -2.33 3.86 0.74
CA GLY A 168 -1.80 4.90 1.62
C GLY A 168 -0.27 4.93 1.73
N ALA A 169 0.45 4.16 0.93
CA ALA A 169 1.92 4.04 0.98
C ALA A 169 2.42 3.69 2.40
N GLY A 170 2.86 4.67 3.19
CA GLY A 170 3.32 4.48 4.56
C GLY A 170 2.24 4.59 5.63
N LEU A 171 1.01 4.93 5.25
CA LEU A 171 -0.10 5.08 6.19
C LEU A 171 -0.63 3.70 6.64
N PRO A 172 -0.96 3.52 7.94
CA PRO A 172 -1.37 2.23 8.50
C PRO A 172 -2.84 1.88 8.19
N VAL A 173 -3.31 2.13 6.96
CA VAL A 173 -4.71 1.94 6.56
C VAL A 173 -5.09 0.46 6.62
N ILE A 174 -4.29 -0.39 6.00
CA ILE A 174 -4.53 -1.84 5.93
C ILE A 174 -4.48 -2.47 7.33
N ASP A 175 -3.53 -2.08 8.16
CA ASP A 175 -3.40 -2.64 9.50
C ASP A 175 -4.53 -2.19 10.43
N THR A 176 -4.97 -0.93 10.30
CA THR A 176 -6.14 -0.43 11.03
C THR A 176 -7.38 -1.25 10.68
N LEU A 177 -7.67 -1.45 9.39
CA LEU A 177 -8.81 -2.26 8.95
C LEU A 177 -8.71 -3.72 9.40
N LYS A 178 -7.51 -4.33 9.31
CA LYS A 178 -7.27 -5.69 9.81
C LYS A 178 -7.50 -5.79 11.32
N ARG A 179 -7.07 -4.79 12.11
CA ARG A 179 -7.27 -4.73 13.57
C ARG A 179 -8.76 -4.61 13.92
N LEU A 180 -9.47 -3.69 13.28
CA LEU A 180 -10.92 -3.52 13.46
C LEU A 180 -11.67 -4.82 13.12
N ARG A 181 -11.37 -5.44 11.97
CA ARG A 181 -11.99 -6.71 11.58
C ARG A 181 -11.72 -7.82 12.60
N ARG A 182 -10.50 -7.92 13.15
CA ARG A 182 -10.16 -8.91 14.20
C ARG A 182 -10.94 -8.65 15.49
N ALA A 183 -11.24 -7.40 15.82
CA ALA A 183 -12.07 -7.02 16.95
C ALA A 183 -13.58 -7.21 16.69
N GLY A 184 -13.98 -7.65 15.49
CA GLY A 184 -15.39 -7.80 15.11
C GLY A 184 -16.06 -6.48 14.72
N VAL A 185 -15.30 -5.38 14.60
CA VAL A 185 -15.82 -4.06 14.24
C VAL A 185 -15.83 -3.92 12.71
N LYS A 186 -17.00 -3.65 12.15
CA LYS A 186 -17.18 -3.34 10.73
C LYS A 186 -17.35 -1.83 10.55
N PRO A 187 -16.67 -1.21 9.59
CA PRO A 187 -16.90 0.19 9.27
C PRO A 187 -18.35 0.42 8.83
N ALA A 188 -18.99 1.45 9.38
CA ALA A 188 -20.26 1.97 8.89
C ALA A 188 -20.04 2.84 7.64
N ALA A 189 -18.93 3.57 7.58
CA ALA A 189 -18.51 4.28 6.38
C ALA A 189 -16.98 4.29 6.22
N ILE A 190 -16.53 4.43 4.97
CA ILE A 190 -15.12 4.71 4.63
C ILE A 190 -15.13 5.87 3.63
N THR A 191 -14.45 6.96 3.95
CA THR A 191 -14.23 8.08 3.02
C THR A 191 -12.74 8.28 2.81
N ALA A 192 -12.28 8.29 1.57
CA ALA A 192 -10.85 8.27 1.28
C ALA A 192 -10.49 9.12 0.04
N ALA A 193 -9.57 10.06 0.23
CA ALA A 193 -8.84 10.72 -0.84
C ALA A 193 -7.45 10.09 -0.91
N VAL A 194 -7.23 9.25 -1.94
CA VAL A 194 -6.04 8.39 -2.01
C VAL A 194 -5.31 8.47 -3.36
N SER A 195 -5.46 9.59 -4.07
CA SER A 195 -4.67 9.91 -5.27
C SER A 195 -4.10 11.31 -5.14
N GLY A 196 -2.76 11.42 -5.15
CA GLY A 196 -2.07 12.71 -5.11
C GLY A 196 -2.34 13.52 -6.36
N THR A 197 -2.35 12.89 -7.54
CA THR A 197 -2.67 13.52 -8.82
C THR A 197 -4.05 14.14 -8.81
N LEU A 198 -5.08 13.36 -8.44
CA LEU A 198 -6.46 13.85 -8.44
C LEU A 198 -6.70 14.88 -7.34
N SER A 199 -6.10 14.72 -6.15
CA SER A 199 -6.19 15.72 -5.09
C SER A 199 -5.62 17.07 -5.54
N HIS A 200 -4.48 17.04 -6.24
CA HIS A 200 -3.87 18.23 -6.82
C HIS A 200 -4.75 18.85 -7.91
N VAL A 201 -5.21 18.05 -8.89
CA VAL A 201 -6.07 18.53 -9.99
C VAL A 201 -7.34 19.18 -9.43
N PHE A 202 -8.06 18.54 -8.51
CA PHE A 202 -9.29 19.09 -7.94
C PHE A 202 -9.05 20.31 -7.04
N THR A 203 -7.88 20.40 -6.39
CA THR A 203 -7.47 21.63 -5.67
C THR A 203 -7.28 22.80 -6.65
N ARG A 204 -6.63 22.57 -7.79
CA ARG A 204 -6.46 23.58 -8.85
C ARG A 204 -7.78 23.99 -9.50
N LEU A 205 -8.63 23.01 -9.82
CA LEU A 205 -9.99 23.24 -10.32
C LEU A 205 -10.80 24.12 -9.35
N SER A 206 -10.75 23.80 -8.06
CA SER A 206 -11.47 24.57 -7.02
C SER A 206 -10.97 26.01 -6.91
N ALA A 207 -9.73 26.28 -7.30
CA ALA A 207 -9.14 27.62 -7.42
C ALA A 207 -9.48 28.34 -8.74
N GLY A 208 -10.31 27.73 -9.60
CA GLY A 208 -10.79 28.30 -10.86
C GLY A 208 -9.93 27.98 -12.09
N GLN A 209 -8.90 27.14 -11.96
CA GLN A 209 -8.10 26.74 -13.11
C GLN A 209 -8.89 25.77 -14.02
N PRO A 210 -8.72 25.83 -15.35
CA PRO A 210 -9.23 24.82 -16.28
C PRO A 210 -8.69 23.42 -15.96
N LEU A 211 -9.43 22.37 -16.34
CA LEU A 211 -8.99 20.98 -16.15
C LEU A 211 -7.68 20.71 -16.89
N SER A 212 -7.60 21.14 -18.15
CA SER A 212 -6.41 20.97 -18.98
C SER A 212 -5.17 21.57 -18.30
N GLU A 213 -5.26 22.79 -17.79
CA GLU A 213 -4.16 23.47 -17.08
C GLU A 213 -3.83 22.81 -15.73
N ALA A 214 -4.84 22.37 -14.97
CA ALA A 214 -4.64 21.67 -13.71
C ALA A 214 -3.88 20.35 -13.91
N VAL A 215 -4.23 19.61 -14.97
CA VAL A 215 -3.54 18.37 -15.37
C VAL A 215 -2.13 18.67 -15.90
N ALA A 216 -1.96 19.75 -16.66
CA ALA A 216 -0.63 20.19 -17.11
C ALA A 216 0.30 20.54 -15.95
N ASP A 217 -0.20 21.25 -14.93
CA ASP A 217 0.54 21.56 -13.71
C ASP A 217 0.91 20.27 -12.95
N ALA A 218 -0.02 19.32 -12.83
CA ALA A 218 0.26 18.01 -12.23
C ALA A 218 1.38 17.26 -12.97
N ARG A 219 1.35 17.24 -14.31
CA ARG A 219 2.39 16.62 -15.15
C ARG A 219 3.74 17.31 -14.99
N HIS A 220 3.76 18.64 -14.99
CA HIS A 220 5.00 19.42 -14.81
C HIS A 220 5.67 19.14 -13.46
N ARG A 221 4.86 18.94 -12.42
CA ARG A 221 5.33 18.59 -11.07
C ARG A 221 5.69 17.11 -10.89
N GLY A 222 5.53 16.29 -11.95
CA GLY A 222 5.81 14.86 -11.92
C GLY A 222 4.82 14.06 -11.07
N PHE A 223 3.59 14.53 -10.92
CA PHE A 223 2.54 13.83 -10.16
C PHE A 223 1.81 12.80 -11.00
N THR A 224 1.67 13.04 -12.30
CA THR A 224 0.92 12.14 -13.20
C THR A 224 1.78 10.95 -13.63
N GLU A 225 1.11 9.89 -14.06
CA GLU A 225 1.70 8.89 -14.95
C GLU A 225 2.09 9.51 -16.32
N PRO A 226 2.87 8.81 -17.16
CA PRO A 226 3.22 9.31 -18.49
C PRO A 226 2.01 9.69 -19.36
N ASP A 227 0.91 8.94 -19.23
CA ASP A 227 -0.40 9.29 -19.75
C ASP A 227 -1.34 9.72 -18.60
N PRO A 228 -1.69 11.02 -18.49
CA PRO A 228 -2.59 11.50 -17.44
C PRO A 228 -3.98 10.85 -17.42
N LEU A 229 -4.43 10.23 -18.53
CA LEU A 229 -5.71 9.51 -18.56
C LEU A 229 -5.74 8.33 -17.58
N GLU A 230 -4.57 7.75 -17.26
CA GLU A 230 -4.48 6.68 -16.27
C GLU A 230 -4.93 7.18 -14.88
N ASP A 231 -4.46 8.35 -14.46
CA ASP A 231 -4.88 8.99 -13.21
C ASP A 231 -6.35 9.44 -13.27
N LEU A 232 -6.74 10.12 -14.35
CA LEU A 232 -8.10 10.66 -14.55
C LEU A 232 -9.18 9.58 -14.64
N SER A 233 -8.80 8.33 -14.95
CA SER A 233 -9.72 7.19 -14.92
C SER A 233 -10.20 6.82 -13.52
N GLY A 234 -9.46 7.19 -12.46
CA GLY A 234 -9.77 6.81 -11.08
C GLY A 234 -9.62 5.32 -10.77
N ARG A 235 -9.12 4.51 -11.70
CA ARG A 235 -8.99 3.04 -11.52
C ARG A 235 -8.06 2.68 -10.36
N ASP A 236 -7.00 3.46 -10.12
CA ASP A 236 -6.12 3.24 -8.97
C ASP A 236 -6.85 3.50 -7.63
N VAL A 237 -7.66 4.55 -7.56
CA VAL A 237 -8.50 4.86 -6.39
C VAL A 237 -9.53 3.74 -6.16
N ALA A 238 -10.14 3.22 -7.22
CA ALA A 238 -11.04 2.07 -7.15
C ALA A 238 -10.35 0.80 -6.64
N ARG A 239 -9.13 0.50 -7.11
CA ARG A 239 -8.35 -0.64 -6.60
C ARG A 239 -8.09 -0.49 -5.10
N LYS A 240 -7.70 0.71 -4.64
CA LYS A 240 -7.47 0.99 -3.22
C LYS A 240 -8.74 0.80 -2.39
N LEU A 241 -9.91 1.26 -2.87
CA LEU A 241 -11.18 1.04 -2.18
C LEU A 241 -11.54 -0.45 -2.10
N VAL A 242 -11.38 -1.22 -3.19
CA VAL A 242 -11.61 -2.67 -3.17
C VAL A 242 -10.75 -3.37 -2.11
N ILE A 243 -9.47 -2.99 -2.01
CA ILE A 243 -8.56 -3.55 -1.01
C ILE A 243 -9.06 -3.21 0.41
N MET A 244 -9.41 -1.95 0.67
CA MET A 244 -9.94 -1.53 1.97
C MET A 244 -11.21 -2.31 2.34
N LEU A 245 -12.16 -2.45 1.42
CA LEU A 245 -13.39 -3.22 1.64
C LEU A 245 -13.10 -4.70 1.93
N ARG A 246 -12.19 -5.32 1.19
CA ARG A 246 -11.78 -6.72 1.45
C ARG A 246 -11.17 -6.88 2.84
N GLU A 247 -10.33 -5.96 3.28
CA GLU A 247 -9.73 -5.99 4.62
C GLU A 247 -10.73 -5.68 5.74
N ALA A 248 -11.76 -4.89 5.46
CA ALA A 248 -12.89 -4.68 6.35
C ALA A 248 -13.86 -5.89 6.44
N GLY A 249 -13.65 -6.94 5.63
CA GLY A 249 -14.56 -8.09 5.57
C GLY A 249 -15.80 -7.86 4.70
N LEU A 250 -15.75 -6.88 3.79
CA LEU A 250 -16.81 -6.44 2.89
C LEU A 250 -16.50 -6.81 1.43
N SER A 251 -15.89 -7.97 1.20
CA SER A 251 -15.35 -8.37 -0.12
C SER A 251 -16.39 -8.53 -1.23
N GLN A 252 -17.68 -8.57 -0.89
CA GLN A 252 -18.79 -8.70 -1.84
C GLN A 252 -19.31 -7.35 -2.35
N VAL A 253 -18.89 -6.24 -1.73
CA VAL A 253 -19.33 -4.91 -2.11
C VAL A 253 -18.71 -4.53 -3.45
N ARG A 254 -19.55 -4.24 -4.45
CA ARG A 254 -19.11 -3.77 -5.76
C ARG A 254 -18.80 -2.28 -5.69
N VAL A 255 -17.68 -1.88 -6.30
CA VAL A 255 -17.30 -0.48 -6.45
C VAL A 255 -17.81 0.04 -7.79
N GLU A 256 -18.59 1.11 -7.73
CA GLU A 256 -18.97 1.91 -8.88
C GLU A 256 -17.90 2.99 -9.10
N LEU A 257 -17.49 3.19 -10.35
CA LEU A 257 -16.41 4.12 -10.72
C LEU A 257 -16.94 5.15 -11.73
N GLU A 258 -16.78 6.42 -11.40
CA GLU A 258 -16.98 7.56 -12.28
C GLU A 258 -15.62 8.22 -12.57
N PRO A 259 -15.11 8.16 -13.81
CA PRO A 259 -13.86 8.81 -14.17
C PRO A 259 -14.03 10.34 -14.27
N VAL A 260 -12.93 11.10 -14.18
CA VAL A 260 -12.95 12.57 -14.32
C VAL A 260 -13.38 12.99 -15.73
N VAL A 261 -13.04 12.18 -16.73
CA VAL A 261 -13.47 12.30 -18.12
C VAL A 261 -14.08 10.97 -18.58
N PRO A 262 -15.12 10.98 -19.43
CA PRO A 262 -15.77 9.74 -19.85
C PRO A 262 -14.78 8.75 -20.50
N ASP A 263 -14.85 7.48 -20.10
CA ASP A 263 -14.00 6.41 -20.65
C ASP A 263 -14.13 6.29 -22.17
N ALA A 264 -15.34 6.46 -22.71
CA ALA A 264 -15.59 6.44 -24.15
C ALA A 264 -14.87 7.58 -24.89
N TRP A 265 -14.76 8.76 -24.27
CA TRP A 265 -14.00 9.87 -24.84
C TRP A 265 -12.49 9.59 -24.78
N ALA A 266 -11.99 9.13 -23.63
CA ALA A 266 -10.57 8.80 -23.46
C ALA A 266 -10.11 7.71 -24.46
N ALA A 267 -10.93 6.67 -24.68
CA ALA A 267 -10.63 5.60 -25.62
C ALA A 267 -10.71 6.01 -27.10
N ALA A 268 -11.42 7.10 -27.42
CA ALA A 268 -11.56 7.62 -28.78
C ALA A 268 -10.42 8.56 -29.17
N LEU A 269 -9.55 8.95 -28.24
CA LEU A 269 -8.44 9.85 -28.54
C LEU A 269 -7.42 9.19 -29.48
N PRO A 270 -7.05 9.83 -30.60
CA PRO A 270 -5.99 9.33 -31.46
C PRO A 270 -4.66 9.35 -30.69
N GLY A 271 -3.88 8.26 -30.76
CA GLY A 271 -2.64 8.12 -29.97
C GLY A 271 -1.51 9.11 -30.25
N GLN A 272 -1.66 9.99 -31.25
CA GLN A 272 -0.71 11.08 -31.56
C GLN A 272 -1.12 12.43 -30.96
N VAL A 273 -2.34 12.56 -30.44
CA VAL A 273 -2.83 13.81 -29.85
C VAL A 273 -2.27 13.94 -28.44
N ASP A 274 -1.75 15.12 -28.08
CA ASP A 274 -1.36 15.39 -26.71
C ASP A 274 -2.62 15.45 -25.82
N THR A 275 -2.64 14.64 -24.77
CA THR A 275 -3.76 14.51 -23.84
C THR A 275 -4.19 15.85 -23.24
N ILE A 276 -3.25 16.75 -22.94
CA ILE A 276 -3.56 18.05 -22.33
C ILE A 276 -4.30 18.95 -23.33
N GLU A 277 -3.88 18.94 -24.60
CA GLU A 277 -4.59 19.67 -25.65
C GLU A 277 -6.03 19.15 -25.82
N ALA A 278 -6.22 17.83 -25.86
CA ALA A 278 -7.54 17.23 -25.97
C ALA A 278 -8.45 17.58 -24.77
N LEU A 279 -7.89 17.63 -23.55
CA LEU A 279 -8.63 17.95 -22.33
C LEU A 279 -9.28 19.34 -22.35
N ARG A 280 -8.83 20.27 -23.19
CA ARG A 280 -9.46 21.60 -23.34
C ARG A 280 -10.94 21.52 -23.69
N GLU A 281 -11.36 20.48 -24.43
CA GLU A 281 -12.76 20.23 -24.74
C GLU A 281 -13.62 20.00 -23.47
N LYS A 282 -13.01 19.57 -22.38
CA LYS A 282 -13.68 19.27 -21.10
C LYS A 282 -13.66 20.44 -20.11
N ASP A 283 -12.93 21.51 -20.42
CA ASP A 283 -12.77 22.66 -19.51
C ASP A 283 -14.08 23.40 -19.25
N ALA A 284 -14.92 23.58 -20.27
CA ALA A 284 -16.20 24.28 -20.12
C ALA A 284 -17.14 23.54 -19.16
N GLY A 285 -17.30 22.23 -19.35
CA GLY A 285 -18.17 21.42 -18.50
C GLY A 285 -17.70 21.35 -17.04
N TRP A 286 -16.38 21.31 -16.80
CA TRP A 286 -15.85 21.39 -15.44
C TRP A 286 -16.01 22.78 -14.83
N ARG A 287 -15.81 23.84 -15.62
CA ARG A 287 -16.01 25.22 -15.16
C ARG A 287 -17.44 25.46 -14.69
N GLU A 288 -18.43 24.97 -15.44
CA GLU A 288 -19.84 25.06 -15.05
C GLU A 288 -20.09 24.37 -13.70
N LYS A 289 -19.65 23.11 -13.54
CA LYS A 289 -19.76 22.36 -12.28
C LYS A 289 -19.10 23.07 -11.09
N ILE A 290 -17.95 23.69 -11.31
CA ILE A 290 -17.22 24.42 -10.26
C ILE A 290 -17.97 25.68 -9.86
N VAL A 291 -18.42 26.49 -10.83
CA VAL A 291 -19.19 27.72 -10.56
C VAL A 291 -20.49 27.40 -9.82
N GLU A 292 -21.16 26.31 -10.18
CA GLU A 292 -22.36 25.85 -9.48
C GLU A 292 -22.07 25.48 -8.02
N ALA A 293 -21.08 24.61 -7.77
CA ALA A 293 -20.71 24.22 -6.40
C ALA A 293 -20.29 25.42 -5.54
N GLN A 294 -19.61 26.41 -6.11
CA GLN A 294 -19.18 27.61 -5.39
C GLN A 294 -20.34 28.47 -4.89
N ARG A 295 -21.51 28.44 -5.54
CA ARG A 295 -22.70 29.17 -5.09
C ARG A 295 -23.23 28.65 -3.75
N ASP A 296 -23.02 27.37 -3.49
CA ASP A 296 -23.47 26.68 -2.26
C ASP A 296 -22.33 26.46 -1.26
N GLU A 297 -21.24 27.24 -1.35
CA GLU A 297 -20.04 27.10 -0.51
C GLU A 297 -19.42 25.69 -0.53
N ARG A 298 -19.52 25.02 -1.67
CA ARG A 298 -18.96 23.68 -1.92
C ARG A 298 -17.78 23.72 -2.87
N VAL A 299 -17.02 22.64 -2.86
CA VAL A 299 -15.91 22.37 -3.77
C VAL A 299 -15.95 20.93 -4.26
N TRP A 300 -15.46 20.71 -5.47
CA TRP A 300 -15.30 19.37 -6.02
C TRP A 300 -13.99 18.75 -5.54
N THR A 301 -14.06 17.47 -5.21
CA THR A 301 -12.90 16.60 -4.91
C THR A 301 -13.13 15.22 -5.52
N TYR A 302 -12.16 14.32 -5.43
CA TYR A 302 -12.26 12.96 -5.95
C TYR A 302 -12.07 11.93 -4.84
N LEU A 303 -13.14 11.25 -4.45
CA LEU A 303 -13.15 10.38 -3.28
C LEU A 303 -13.54 8.95 -3.62
N ALA A 304 -12.94 8.02 -2.87
CA ALA A 304 -13.48 6.69 -2.63
C ALA A 304 -14.38 6.73 -1.39
N ARG A 305 -15.62 6.26 -1.54
CA ARG A 305 -16.64 6.29 -0.50
C ARG A 305 -17.32 4.94 -0.36
N PHE A 306 -17.58 4.54 0.87
CA PHE A 306 -18.47 3.45 1.24
C PHE A 306 -19.40 3.97 2.34
N ASP A 307 -20.71 3.78 2.19
CA ASP A 307 -21.75 4.30 3.10
C ASP A 307 -22.43 3.22 3.96
N GLY A 308 -21.81 2.04 4.06
CA GLY A 308 -22.39 0.88 4.73
C GLY A 308 -23.10 -0.08 3.76
N ARG A 309 -23.44 0.39 2.55
CA ARG A 309 -24.16 -0.40 1.53
C ARG A 309 -23.52 -0.31 0.16
N THR A 310 -23.29 0.91 -0.31
CA THR A 310 -22.77 1.20 -1.65
C THR A 310 -21.34 1.69 -1.57
N ALA A 311 -20.53 1.29 -2.55
CA ALA A 311 -19.16 1.79 -2.70
C ALA A 311 -19.02 2.52 -4.03
N ARG A 312 -18.56 3.77 -3.97
CA ARG A 312 -18.45 4.67 -5.13
C ARG A 312 -17.10 5.35 -5.14
N VAL A 313 -16.54 5.52 -6.33
CA VAL A 313 -15.32 6.27 -6.59
C VAL A 313 -15.63 7.28 -7.68
N GLY A 314 -15.38 8.55 -7.42
CA GLY A 314 -15.68 9.57 -8.40
C GLY A 314 -15.54 10.99 -7.88
N PRO A 315 -15.79 11.98 -8.75
CA PRO A 315 -15.92 13.36 -8.33
C PRO A 315 -17.09 13.52 -7.35
N VAL A 316 -16.93 14.36 -6.35
CA VAL A 316 -17.96 14.65 -5.35
C VAL A 316 -17.82 16.07 -4.83
N GLU A 317 -18.96 16.71 -4.61
CA GLU A 317 -19.04 17.98 -3.91
C GLU A 317 -18.97 17.77 -2.40
N VAL A 318 -18.13 18.55 -1.75
CA VAL A 318 -18.03 18.63 -0.28
C VAL A 318 -18.13 20.08 0.16
N SER A 319 -18.57 20.33 1.39
CA SER A 319 -18.45 21.66 2.00
C SER A 319 -17.00 22.12 1.98
N ARG A 320 -16.76 23.44 1.81
CA ARG A 320 -15.42 24.04 1.92
C ARG A 320 -14.71 23.75 3.23
N ASP A 321 -15.46 23.54 4.32
CA ASP A 321 -14.93 23.22 5.65
C ASP A 321 -14.69 21.71 5.84
N SER A 322 -15.01 20.90 4.83
CA SER A 322 -14.76 19.46 4.87
C SER A 322 -13.27 19.16 5.04
N ALA A 323 -12.98 18.15 5.84
CA ALA A 323 -11.63 17.64 6.00
C ALA A 323 -11.03 17.03 4.71
N PHE A 324 -11.88 16.82 3.69
CA PHE A 324 -11.52 16.36 2.34
C PHE A 324 -11.50 17.49 1.30
N ALA A 325 -11.81 18.73 1.69
CA ALA A 325 -11.65 19.90 0.85
C ALA A 325 -10.17 20.35 0.83
N GLY A 326 -9.69 20.78 -0.34
CA GLY A 326 -8.39 21.46 -0.46
C GLY A 326 -7.17 20.67 0.02
N LEU A 327 -7.15 19.35 -0.20
CA LEU A 327 -6.03 18.49 0.17
C LEU A 327 -4.74 18.96 -0.54
N ALA A 328 -3.83 19.56 0.22
CA ALA A 328 -2.60 20.11 -0.33
C ALA A 328 -1.60 19.00 -0.70
N GLY A 329 -1.06 19.06 -1.91
CA GLY A 329 0.03 18.19 -2.37
C GLY A 329 -0.38 16.73 -2.56
N SER A 330 0.49 15.80 -2.14
CA SER A 330 0.28 14.35 -2.23
C SER A 330 -0.35 13.74 -0.96
N GLY A 331 -0.96 14.57 -0.11
CA GLY A 331 -1.57 14.14 1.14
C GLY A 331 -2.76 13.21 0.89
N ASN A 332 -2.65 11.96 1.30
CA ASN A 332 -3.81 11.08 1.40
C ASN A 332 -4.54 11.34 2.71
N ARG A 333 -5.86 11.19 2.68
CA ARG A 333 -6.71 11.19 3.86
C ARG A 333 -7.71 10.05 3.79
N ILE A 334 -7.89 9.33 4.89
CA ILE A 334 -8.85 8.25 5.03
C ILE A 334 -9.57 8.45 6.36
N SER A 335 -10.90 8.44 6.33
CA SER A 335 -11.77 8.36 7.51
C SER A 335 -12.46 7.00 7.50
N ILE A 336 -12.39 6.29 8.62
CA ILE A 336 -13.08 5.02 8.85
C ILE A 336 -14.05 5.24 10.01
N GLU A 337 -15.34 5.25 9.70
CA GLU A 337 -16.40 5.53 10.67
C GLU A 337 -17.00 4.24 11.22
N SER A 338 -17.23 4.21 12.53
CA SER A 338 -17.93 3.15 13.25
C SER A 338 -19.45 3.34 13.19
N ALA A 339 -20.22 2.34 13.63
CA ALA A 339 -21.67 2.44 13.68
C ALA A 339 -22.16 3.46 14.72
N GLU A 340 -21.32 3.71 15.73
CA GLU A 340 -21.54 4.66 16.83
C GLU A 340 -21.23 6.11 16.42
N GLY A 341 -20.72 6.35 15.21
CA GLY A 341 -20.39 7.68 14.69
C GLY A 341 -18.98 8.17 15.04
N GLU A 342 -18.18 7.36 15.74
CA GLU A 342 -16.75 7.66 15.96
C GLU A 342 -15.94 7.35 14.70
N ALA A 343 -14.99 8.23 14.34
CA ALA A 343 -14.16 8.10 13.16
C ALA A 343 -12.67 7.96 13.51
N ILE A 344 -11.98 7.06 12.81
CA ILE A 344 -10.51 7.01 12.79
C ILE A 344 -10.04 7.73 11.53
N ASP A 345 -9.44 8.92 11.72
CA ASP A 345 -8.80 9.68 10.66
C ASP A 345 -7.32 9.32 10.52
N ILE A 346 -6.91 8.95 9.31
CA ILE A 346 -5.53 8.67 8.93
C ILE A 346 -5.15 9.63 7.80
N HIS A 347 -4.12 10.44 8.02
CA HIS A 347 -3.64 11.39 7.00
C HIS A 347 -2.11 11.43 6.94
N GLY A 348 -1.59 11.76 5.77
CA GLY A 348 -0.15 11.94 5.53
C GLY A 348 0.24 11.66 4.07
N PRO A 349 1.55 11.60 3.77
CA PRO A 349 2.01 11.38 2.40
C PRO A 349 1.47 10.09 1.81
N GLY A 350 0.75 10.22 0.70
CA GLY A 350 0.02 9.14 0.07
C GLY A 350 0.72 8.38 -1.04
N ALA A 351 1.84 8.93 -1.49
CA ALA A 351 2.67 8.46 -2.58
C ALA A 351 4.11 8.93 -2.34
N GLY A 352 5.06 8.29 -3.04
CA GLY A 352 6.48 8.60 -2.92
C GLY A 352 7.30 7.33 -2.77
N VAL A 353 8.39 7.27 -3.52
CA VAL A 353 9.28 6.11 -3.59
C VAL A 353 9.81 5.74 -2.21
N ASP A 354 10.31 6.74 -1.47
CA ASP A 354 10.91 6.53 -0.15
C ASP A 354 9.89 6.10 0.91
N VAL A 355 8.70 6.70 0.90
CA VAL A 355 7.62 6.36 1.84
C VAL A 355 7.16 4.92 1.59
N THR A 356 6.99 4.54 0.32
CA THR A 356 6.57 3.20 -0.08
C THR A 356 7.64 2.16 0.25
N ALA A 357 8.91 2.44 -0.08
CA ALA A 357 10.02 1.54 0.24
C ALA A 357 10.21 1.34 1.74
N THR A 358 9.94 2.37 2.55
CA THR A 358 9.98 2.27 4.02
C THR A 358 8.84 1.39 4.55
N ALA A 359 7.63 1.52 4.01
CA ALA A 359 6.50 0.65 4.36
C ALA A 359 6.77 -0.82 3.99
N VAL A 360 7.34 -1.06 2.80
CA VAL A 360 7.74 -2.41 2.35
C VAL A 360 8.84 -2.98 3.25
N LEU A 361 9.80 -2.18 3.69
CA LEU A 361 10.82 -2.62 4.64
C LEU A 361 10.21 -2.99 6.01
N ALA A 362 9.30 -2.17 6.53
CA ALA A 362 8.60 -2.46 7.78
C ALA A 362 7.82 -3.78 7.68
N ASP A 363 7.06 -3.98 6.59
CA ASP A 363 6.36 -5.22 6.28
C ASP A 363 7.32 -6.43 6.22
N LEU A 364 8.51 -6.25 5.65
CA LEU A 364 9.54 -7.29 5.57
C LEU A 364 10.12 -7.64 6.94
N VAL A 365 10.40 -6.65 7.78
CA VAL A 365 10.87 -6.86 9.16
C VAL A 365 9.80 -7.60 9.98
N ASP A 366 8.53 -7.20 9.86
CA ASP A 366 7.42 -7.89 10.52
C ASP A 366 7.28 -9.34 10.05
N ALA A 367 7.37 -9.58 8.74
CA ALA A 367 7.35 -10.91 8.16
C ALA A 367 8.52 -11.77 8.68
N ALA A 368 9.72 -11.18 8.74
CA ALA A 368 10.91 -11.84 9.27
C ALA A 368 10.72 -12.23 10.74
N PHE A 369 10.24 -11.33 11.61
CA PHE A 369 9.95 -11.68 13.01
C PHE A 369 8.96 -12.84 13.17
N LEU A 370 7.94 -12.91 12.32
CA LEU A 370 6.97 -14.00 12.35
C LEU A 370 7.55 -15.35 11.92
N LEU A 371 8.59 -15.33 11.09
CA LEU A 371 9.28 -16.54 10.62
C LEU A 371 10.34 -17.00 11.63
N THR A 372 11.09 -16.08 12.23
CA THR A 372 12.18 -16.40 13.16
C THR A 372 11.70 -16.83 14.54
N ARG A 373 10.54 -16.33 15.01
CA ARG A 373 9.94 -16.76 16.29
C ARG A 373 9.33 -18.18 16.27
N LYS A 374 9.26 -18.82 15.11
CA LYS A 374 8.70 -20.18 14.94
C LYS A 374 9.75 -21.29 15.02
N GLY A 375 11.03 -20.96 14.87
CA GLY A 375 12.15 -21.85 15.15
C GLY A 375 12.49 -21.81 16.63
#